data_AF-A0A225AS61-F1
#
_entry.id   AF-A0A225AS61-F1
#
_cell.length_a   1.000
_cell.length_b   1.000
_cell.length_c   1.000
_cell.angle_alpha   90.00
_cell.angle_beta   90.00
_cell.angle_gamma   90.00
#
_symmetry.space_group_name_H-M   'P 1'
#
loop_
_entity.id
_entity.type
_entity.pdbx_description
1 polymer ?
#
loop_
_entity_poly.entity_id
_entity_poly.type
_entity_poly.pdbx_seq_one_letter_code
_entity_poly.pdbx_strand_id
1 'polypeptide(L)'
;MQGYKVYLTGESYVGQYIPYIEEGFINQNEITYFNLKGIQINDPSINEDAARIYSSAVAALDHFPSVFSLNDSFTKHIHATGNKCGYTDFLNKALTYPPPSNLPTVIDAYRHPDCLVWDEIVEAATLINPCFNIYHLTDFCPYLWDEIGFPSLGDGPNNYFNQSDVQQALHVPPTNYDVCDESNILPFGDSSVPSALGPLPKVTEATNNVIIWNGWYDYLLFMNGTLATIQNMTWNGAQGFQKPPIEDLFVPYTAGSSVDPVIWDGGAGILGKAHTERGLTFTSVYGSGHEIPQCPRRCVPSIGISAWSYQ
;
A
#
# COMPACT_ATOMS: atom_id res chain seq x y z
N MET A 1 15.81 -4.91 -22.13
CA MET A 1 14.45 -4.40 -22.36
C MET A 1 14.34 -3.56 -23.64
N GLN A 2 15.10 -3.88 -24.71
CA GLN A 2 15.13 -3.02 -25.90
C GLN A 2 13.81 -3.06 -26.69
N GLY A 3 13.24 -1.89 -26.98
CA GLY A 3 12.05 -1.76 -27.83
C GLY A 3 10.72 -2.16 -27.17
N TYR A 4 10.72 -2.47 -25.87
CA TYR A 4 9.50 -2.78 -25.11
C TYR A 4 8.96 -1.55 -24.40
N LYS A 5 7.65 -1.51 -24.18
CA LYS A 5 7.03 -0.61 -23.20
C LYS A 5 7.48 -1.04 -21.80
N VAL A 6 7.87 -0.08 -20.98
CA VAL A 6 8.36 -0.31 -19.62
C VAL A 6 7.34 0.20 -18.62
N TYR A 7 6.99 -0.66 -17.67
CA TYR A 7 6.13 -0.38 -16.53
C TYR A 7 6.84 -0.85 -15.28
N LEU A 8 6.88 -0.04 -14.24
CA LEU A 8 7.45 -0.44 -12.97
C LEU A 8 6.32 -0.63 -11.98
N THR A 9 6.37 -1.75 -11.26
CA THR A 9 5.37 -2.08 -10.27
C THR A 9 5.99 -2.61 -8.99
N GLY A 10 5.33 -2.38 -7.87
CA GLY A 10 5.70 -2.99 -6.60
C GLY A 10 4.83 -2.48 -5.47
N GLU A 11 5.24 -2.76 -4.25
CA GLU A 11 4.42 -2.50 -3.07
C GLU A 11 5.21 -1.88 -1.92
N SER A 12 4.50 -1.35 -0.94
CA SER A 12 5.10 -0.87 0.31
C SER A 12 6.12 0.25 0.07
N TYR A 13 7.35 0.10 0.56
CA TYR A 13 8.43 1.06 0.39
C TYR A 13 8.84 1.31 -1.06
N VAL A 14 8.43 0.44 -1.98
CA VAL A 14 8.61 0.67 -3.43
C VAL A 14 7.86 1.93 -3.91
N GLY A 15 6.83 2.37 -3.18
CA GLY A 15 6.22 3.69 -3.36
C GLY A 15 7.21 4.85 -3.29
N GLN A 16 8.31 4.69 -2.56
CA GLN A 16 9.41 5.63 -2.52
C GLN A 16 10.39 5.39 -3.68
N TYR A 17 10.82 4.14 -3.89
CA TYR A 17 11.86 3.81 -4.87
C TYR A 17 11.47 4.00 -6.34
N ILE A 18 10.33 3.46 -6.78
CA ILE A 18 9.99 3.45 -8.22
C ILE A 18 9.86 4.88 -8.78
N PRO A 19 9.16 5.83 -8.14
CA PRO A 19 9.06 7.18 -8.68
C PRO A 19 10.43 7.85 -8.92
N TYR A 20 11.41 7.61 -8.05
CA TYR A 20 12.78 8.10 -8.24
C TYR A 20 13.50 7.41 -9.41
N ILE A 21 13.32 6.09 -9.58
CA ILE A 21 13.87 5.35 -10.71
C ILE A 21 13.27 5.87 -12.03
N GLU A 22 11.96 6.08 -12.06
CA GLU A 22 11.23 6.57 -13.23
C GLU A 22 11.56 8.02 -13.57
N GLU A 23 11.76 8.88 -12.57
CA GLU A 23 12.32 10.22 -12.80
C GLU A 23 13.69 10.13 -13.48
N GLY A 24 14.53 9.18 -13.07
CA GLY A 24 15.78 8.85 -13.75
C GLY A 24 15.59 8.47 -15.22
N PHE A 25 14.60 7.61 -15.52
CA PHE A 25 14.28 7.21 -16.90
C PHE A 25 13.79 8.39 -17.74
N ILE A 26 12.92 9.22 -17.18
CA ILE A 26 12.40 10.44 -17.82
C ILE A 26 13.56 11.40 -18.13
N ASN A 27 14.46 11.62 -17.18
CA ASN A 27 15.59 12.55 -17.33
C ASN A 27 16.63 12.08 -18.34
N GLN A 28 16.83 10.76 -18.49
CA GLN A 28 17.72 10.23 -19.52
C GLN A 28 17.15 10.40 -20.94
N ASN A 29 15.83 10.49 -21.08
CA ASN A 29 15.13 10.69 -22.35
C ASN A 29 15.57 9.67 -23.43
N GLU A 30 15.75 8.42 -23.01
CA GLU A 30 16.25 7.33 -23.84
C GLU A 30 15.15 6.26 -23.99
N ILE A 31 14.56 6.17 -25.17
CA ILE A 31 13.40 5.30 -25.42
C ILE A 31 13.77 3.89 -25.89
N THR A 32 15.03 3.60 -26.21
CA THR A 32 15.41 2.25 -26.64
C THR A 32 15.32 1.28 -25.47
N TYR A 33 15.74 1.71 -24.28
CA TYR A 33 15.81 0.91 -23.05
C TYR A 33 14.77 1.34 -22.01
N PHE A 34 14.39 2.62 -21.97
CA PHE A 34 13.54 3.19 -20.93
C PHE A 34 12.27 3.84 -21.48
N ASN A 35 11.60 3.16 -22.42
CA ASN A 35 10.30 3.57 -22.94
C ASN A 35 9.19 3.46 -21.87
N LEU A 36 9.25 4.34 -20.87
CA LEU A 36 8.36 4.36 -19.73
C LEU A 36 6.92 4.64 -20.17
N LYS A 37 5.98 3.89 -19.61
CA LYS A 37 4.56 3.95 -19.97
C LYS A 37 3.62 3.99 -18.77
N GLY A 38 4.14 3.88 -17.56
CA GLY A 38 3.36 4.04 -16.34
C GLY A 38 3.91 3.23 -15.18
N ILE A 39 3.23 3.38 -14.05
CA ILE A 39 3.59 2.81 -12.77
C ILE A 39 2.34 2.23 -12.11
N GLN A 40 2.49 1.10 -11.43
CA GLN A 40 1.49 0.62 -10.47
C GLN A 40 2.16 0.38 -9.12
N ILE A 41 1.73 1.09 -8.09
CA ILE A 41 2.22 0.89 -6.73
C ILE A 41 1.06 0.49 -5.80
N ASN A 42 1.29 -0.58 -5.05
CA ASN A 42 0.31 -1.14 -4.11
C ASN A 42 0.71 -0.74 -2.68
N ASP A 43 -0.26 -0.33 -1.87
CA ASP A 43 -0.09 0.11 -0.49
C ASP A 43 1.21 0.89 -0.28
N PRO A 44 1.36 2.08 -0.89
CA PRO A 44 2.69 2.66 -1.04
C PRO A 44 3.12 3.57 0.12
N SER A 45 4.40 3.51 0.46
CA SER A 45 5.05 4.55 1.26
C SER A 45 5.49 5.70 0.36
N ILE A 46 4.67 6.76 0.32
CA ILE A 46 4.84 7.91 -0.60
C ILE A 46 4.93 9.26 0.14
N ASN A 47 4.83 9.26 1.47
CA ASN A 47 4.87 10.44 2.34
C ASN A 47 5.42 10.07 3.73
N GLU A 48 5.57 11.04 4.62
CA GLU A 48 5.96 10.80 6.02
C GLU A 48 4.91 9.93 6.75
N ASP A 49 5.36 9.08 7.67
CA ASP A 49 4.47 8.21 8.48
C ASP A 49 3.47 9.02 9.31
N ALA A 50 3.86 10.21 9.76
CA ALA A 50 2.96 11.13 10.45
C ALA A 50 1.69 11.41 9.62
N ALA A 51 1.85 11.70 8.33
CA ALA A 51 0.75 12.03 7.42
C ALA A 51 -0.01 10.79 6.93
N ARG A 52 0.63 9.63 6.84
CA ARG A 52 0.01 8.39 6.33
C ARG A 52 -0.53 7.48 7.43
N ILE A 53 0.33 7.12 8.37
CA ILE A 53 0.10 6.08 9.39
C ILE A 53 -0.64 6.70 10.58
N TYR A 54 0.04 7.58 11.31
CA TYR A 54 -0.47 8.12 12.58
C TYR A 54 -1.74 8.95 12.41
N SER A 55 -1.83 9.75 11.34
CA SER A 55 -3.02 10.56 11.05
C SER A 55 -4.29 9.72 10.82
N SER A 56 -4.13 8.49 10.33
CA SER A 56 -5.23 7.62 9.87
C SER A 56 -5.57 6.51 10.85
N ALA A 57 -4.70 6.20 11.81
CA ALA A 57 -4.84 5.06 12.72
C ALA A 57 -6.16 5.08 13.52
N VAL A 58 -6.57 6.24 14.03
CA VAL A 58 -7.82 6.40 14.80
C VAL A 58 -9.04 6.14 13.92
N ALA A 59 -9.08 6.73 12.71
CA ALA A 59 -10.17 6.52 11.77
C ALA A 59 -10.25 5.05 11.30
N ALA A 60 -9.11 4.39 11.13
CA ALA A 60 -9.05 2.97 10.79
C ALA A 60 -9.53 2.06 11.94
N LEU A 61 -9.19 2.40 13.19
CA LEU A 61 -9.71 1.71 14.38
C LEU A 61 -11.24 1.78 14.43
N ASP A 62 -11.81 2.97 14.22
CA ASP A 62 -13.27 3.19 14.23
C ASP A 62 -14.00 2.49 13.10
N HIS A 63 -13.30 2.23 11.99
CA HIS A 63 -13.86 1.55 10.83
C HIS A 63 -13.91 0.02 11.00
N PHE A 64 -13.01 -0.55 11.80
CA PHE A 64 -12.93 -2.00 12.06
C PHE A 64 -13.14 -2.40 13.53
N PRO A 65 -14.15 -1.88 14.25
CA PRO A 65 -14.26 -2.08 15.69
C PRO A 65 -14.43 -3.56 16.08
N SER A 66 -15.09 -4.36 15.22
CA SER A 66 -15.27 -5.80 15.46
C SER A 66 -14.00 -6.62 15.27
N VAL A 67 -13.04 -6.13 14.49
CA VAL A 67 -11.73 -6.79 14.33
C VAL A 67 -10.88 -6.55 15.58
N PHE A 68 -10.85 -5.29 16.03
CA PHE A 68 -10.01 -4.86 17.15
C PHE A 68 -10.54 -5.31 18.50
N SER A 69 -11.85 -5.24 18.72
CA SER A 69 -12.50 -5.62 20.00
C SER A 69 -11.86 -4.98 21.24
N LEU A 70 -11.30 -3.76 21.10
CA LEU A 70 -10.68 -2.99 22.18
C LEU A 70 -11.75 -2.38 23.10
N ASN A 71 -11.42 -2.23 24.38
CA ASN A 71 -12.38 -1.72 25.36
C ASN A 71 -12.63 -0.20 25.21
N ASP A 72 -13.81 0.25 25.63
CA ASP A 72 -14.25 1.64 25.51
C ASP A 72 -13.29 2.66 26.13
N SER A 73 -12.67 2.33 27.28
CA SER A 73 -11.72 3.24 27.94
C SER A 73 -10.48 3.48 27.10
N PHE A 74 -9.95 2.43 26.46
CA PHE A 74 -8.80 2.51 25.58
C PHE A 74 -9.15 3.28 24.30
N THR A 75 -10.27 2.95 23.65
CA THR A 75 -10.71 3.67 22.44
C THR A 75 -10.90 5.16 22.72
N LYS A 76 -11.49 5.54 23.87
CA LYS A 76 -11.60 6.95 24.28
C LYS A 76 -10.25 7.64 24.48
N HIS A 77 -9.27 6.93 25.05
CA HIS A 77 -7.91 7.44 25.20
C HIS A 77 -7.26 7.70 23.84
N ILE A 78 -7.31 6.72 22.92
CA ILE A 78 -6.77 6.86 21.56
C ILE A 78 -7.41 8.04 20.82
N HIS A 79 -8.73 8.21 20.92
CA HIS A 79 -9.44 9.37 20.37
C HIS A 79 -8.96 10.69 20.97
N ALA A 80 -8.83 10.76 22.29
CA ALA A 80 -8.36 11.97 22.97
C ALA A 80 -6.92 12.31 22.57
N THR A 81 -6.04 11.32 22.47
CA THR A 81 -4.65 11.48 22.03
C THR A 81 -4.60 11.91 20.56
N GLY A 82 -5.30 11.23 19.66
CA GLY A 82 -5.35 11.61 18.23
C GLY A 82 -5.85 13.03 18.00
N ASN A 83 -6.86 13.48 18.76
CA ASN A 83 -7.34 14.85 18.72
C ASN A 83 -6.31 15.84 19.27
N LYS A 84 -5.67 15.55 20.41
CA LYS A 84 -4.60 16.38 21.00
C LYS A 84 -3.42 16.54 20.03
N CYS A 85 -3.06 15.47 19.32
CA CYS A 85 -1.98 15.41 18.36
C CYS A 85 -2.35 16.00 16.98
N GLY A 86 -3.62 16.38 16.77
CA GLY A 86 -4.11 17.01 15.54
C GLY A 86 -4.33 16.05 14.36
N TYR A 87 -4.26 14.74 14.59
CA TYR A 87 -4.40 13.71 13.55
C TYR A 87 -5.79 13.69 12.93
N THR A 88 -6.84 13.67 13.76
CA THR A 88 -8.23 13.70 13.32
C THR A 88 -8.53 14.95 12.48
N ASP A 89 -8.07 16.12 12.95
CA ASP A 89 -8.27 17.40 12.27
C ASP A 89 -7.53 17.47 10.94
N PHE A 90 -6.29 16.97 10.88
CA PHE A 90 -5.55 16.86 9.63
C PHE A 90 -6.30 15.97 8.64
N LEU A 91 -6.70 14.77 9.06
CA LEU A 91 -7.32 13.81 8.17
C LEU A 91 -8.65 14.32 7.62
N ASN A 92 -9.49 14.90 8.47
CA ASN A 92 -10.76 15.51 8.08
C ASN A 92 -10.59 16.66 7.08
N LYS A 93 -9.49 17.43 7.16
CA LYS A 93 -9.18 18.49 6.19
C LYS A 93 -8.61 17.92 4.90
N ALA A 94 -7.72 16.93 5.02
CA ALA A 94 -7.08 16.29 3.88
C ALA A 94 -8.10 15.59 2.99
N LEU A 95 -9.04 14.84 3.56
CA LEU A 95 -10.07 14.09 2.83
C LEU A 95 -11.27 14.96 2.42
N THR A 96 -11.00 16.17 1.91
CA THR A 96 -12.00 17.05 1.29
C THR A 96 -11.72 17.22 -0.20
N TYR A 97 -12.77 17.37 -1.00
CA TYR A 97 -12.71 17.34 -2.47
C TYR A 97 -13.54 18.51 -3.04
N PRO A 98 -12.94 19.50 -3.72
CA PRO A 98 -11.49 19.68 -3.92
C PRO A 98 -10.74 19.97 -2.61
N PRO A 99 -9.43 19.67 -2.52
CA PRO A 99 -8.68 19.91 -1.30
C PRO A 99 -8.48 21.40 -1.04
N PRO A 100 -8.28 21.81 0.22
CA PRO A 100 -7.80 23.15 0.53
C PRO A 100 -6.40 23.35 -0.07
N SER A 101 -6.10 24.58 -0.50
CA SER A 101 -4.80 24.93 -1.09
C SER A 101 -3.61 24.77 -0.15
N ASN A 102 -3.85 24.71 1.16
CA ASN A 102 -2.82 24.48 2.17
C ASN A 102 -3.31 23.44 3.16
N LEU A 103 -2.72 22.25 3.11
CA LEU A 103 -2.90 21.25 4.15
C LEU A 103 -1.98 21.55 5.34
N PRO A 104 -2.46 21.39 6.59
CA PRO A 104 -1.61 21.61 7.75
C PRO A 104 -0.52 20.55 7.81
N THR A 105 0.66 20.93 8.27
CA THR A 105 1.73 19.97 8.59
C THR A 105 1.28 19.10 9.76
N VAL A 106 1.52 17.79 9.65
CA VAL A 106 1.29 16.85 10.74
C VAL A 106 2.52 16.85 11.65
N ILE A 107 2.30 16.75 12.96
CA ILE A 107 3.39 16.63 13.92
C ILE A 107 4.21 15.36 13.63
N ASP A 108 5.53 15.45 13.78
CA ASP A 108 6.42 14.31 13.66
C ASP A 108 6.23 13.40 14.88
N ALA A 109 5.55 12.26 14.70
CA ALA A 109 5.23 11.33 15.77
C ALA A 109 6.49 10.81 16.48
N TYR A 110 7.60 10.61 15.76
CA TYR A 110 8.84 10.11 16.35
C TYR A 110 9.52 11.14 17.27
N ARG A 111 9.18 12.43 17.16
CA ARG A 111 9.61 13.48 18.09
C ARG A 111 8.63 13.73 19.23
N HIS A 112 7.46 13.09 19.19
CA HIS A 112 6.37 13.24 20.14
C HIS A 112 5.88 11.85 20.59
N PRO A 113 6.59 11.20 21.54
CA PRO A 113 6.25 9.84 21.98
C PRO A 113 4.82 9.72 22.54
N ASP A 114 4.21 10.82 22.99
CA ASP A 114 2.82 10.88 23.44
C ASP A 114 1.79 10.91 22.29
N CYS A 115 2.25 10.78 21.04
CA CYS A 115 1.43 10.78 19.84
C CYS A 115 1.61 9.52 18.98
N LEU A 116 2.17 8.45 19.55
CA LEU A 116 2.36 7.16 18.87
C LEU A 116 1.07 6.31 18.88
N VAL A 117 -0.05 6.90 18.45
CA VAL A 117 -1.38 6.25 18.53
C VAL A 117 -1.46 4.95 17.74
N TRP A 118 -0.73 4.83 16.64
CA TRP A 118 -0.70 3.60 15.85
C TRP A 118 -0.03 2.46 16.62
N ASP A 119 1.14 2.72 17.20
CA ASP A 119 1.88 1.75 18.02
C ASP A 119 1.04 1.28 19.21
N GLU A 120 0.41 2.21 19.93
CA GLU A 120 -0.48 1.86 21.07
C GLU A 120 -1.64 0.96 20.63
N ILE A 121 -2.25 1.21 19.46
CA ILE A 121 -3.35 0.38 18.93
C ILE A 121 -2.83 -1.00 18.53
N VAL A 122 -1.71 -1.08 17.83
CA VAL A 122 -1.12 -2.37 17.39
C VAL A 122 -0.72 -3.22 18.59
N GLU A 123 -0.09 -2.61 19.61
CA GLU A 123 0.26 -3.31 20.85
C GLU A 123 -1.00 -3.86 21.55
N ALA A 124 -2.02 -3.01 21.73
CA ALA A 124 -3.27 -3.42 22.37
C ALA A 124 -4.00 -4.51 21.58
N ALA A 125 -4.03 -4.42 20.26
CA ALA A 125 -4.64 -5.41 19.38
C ALA A 125 -3.91 -6.77 19.47
N THR A 126 -2.58 -6.75 19.49
CA THR A 126 -1.73 -7.94 19.61
C THR A 126 -1.91 -8.63 20.97
N LEU A 127 -2.10 -7.87 22.05
CA LEU A 127 -2.35 -8.43 23.39
C LEU A 127 -3.70 -9.17 23.48
N ILE A 128 -4.73 -8.71 22.77
CA ILE A 128 -6.05 -9.36 22.75
C ILE A 128 -6.09 -10.51 21.73
N ASN A 129 -5.43 -10.32 20.59
CA ASN A 129 -5.33 -11.29 19.52
C ASN A 129 -3.85 -11.53 19.18
N PRO A 130 -3.22 -12.57 19.74
CA PRO A 130 -1.84 -12.93 19.40
C PRO A 130 -1.60 -13.26 17.92
N CYS A 131 -2.67 -13.41 17.14
CA CYS A 131 -2.65 -13.64 15.70
C CYS A 131 -2.96 -12.37 14.89
N PHE A 132 -3.04 -11.21 15.54
CA PHE A 132 -3.27 -9.94 14.89
C PHE A 132 -2.21 -9.69 13.83
N ASN A 133 -2.66 -9.41 12.60
CA ASN A 133 -1.79 -9.17 11.46
C ASN A 133 -2.02 -7.74 10.95
N ILE A 134 -1.02 -6.88 11.10
CA ILE A 134 -1.08 -5.49 10.59
C ILE A 134 -1.16 -5.43 9.07
N TYR A 135 -0.64 -6.44 8.36
CA TYR A 135 -0.67 -6.51 6.91
C TYR A 135 -2.04 -6.92 6.37
N HIS A 136 -2.84 -7.63 7.18
CA HIS A 136 -4.19 -8.04 6.79
C HIS A 136 -5.07 -8.30 8.02
N LEU A 137 -5.91 -7.32 8.35
CA LEU A 137 -6.72 -7.29 9.57
C LEU A 137 -7.59 -8.52 9.85
N THR A 138 -8.05 -9.22 8.81
CA THR A 138 -8.96 -10.38 8.99
C THR A 138 -8.25 -11.73 8.91
N ASP A 139 -6.93 -11.75 8.89
CA ASP A 139 -6.18 -12.99 9.01
C ASP A 139 -6.34 -13.61 10.39
N PHE A 140 -6.18 -14.93 10.44
CA PHE A 140 -6.31 -15.71 11.64
C PHE A 140 -5.32 -16.89 11.63
N CYS A 141 -4.94 -17.32 12.82
CA CYS A 141 -4.11 -18.52 12.97
C CYS A 141 -4.91 -19.83 12.78
N PRO A 142 -4.23 -20.94 12.44
CA PRO A 142 -2.81 -21.01 12.11
C PRO A 142 -2.54 -20.34 10.76
N TYR A 143 -1.42 -19.62 10.66
CA TYR A 143 -0.98 -19.11 9.36
C TYR A 143 -0.69 -20.30 8.43
N LEU A 144 -1.04 -20.14 7.15
CA LEU A 144 -0.77 -21.16 6.16
C LEU A 144 0.74 -21.27 5.92
N TRP A 145 1.17 -22.43 5.43
CA TRP A 145 2.56 -22.59 4.98
C TRP A 145 2.80 -21.72 3.75
N ASP A 146 3.96 -21.08 3.70
CA ASP A 146 4.40 -20.23 2.60
C ASP A 146 5.85 -20.55 2.25
N GLU A 147 6.09 -20.77 0.97
CA GLU A 147 7.40 -21.06 0.42
C GLU A 147 8.40 -19.90 0.59
N ILE A 148 7.91 -18.66 0.70
CA ILE A 148 8.70 -17.44 0.87
C ILE A 148 8.96 -17.15 2.36
N GLY A 149 8.00 -17.46 3.22
CA GLY A 149 8.15 -17.47 4.69
C GLY A 149 7.62 -16.26 5.43
N PHE A 150 6.99 -15.29 4.75
CA PHE A 150 6.44 -14.06 5.33
C PHE A 150 5.21 -13.62 4.51
N PRO A 151 4.15 -13.08 5.15
CA PRO A 151 4.00 -12.76 6.58
C PRO A 151 3.56 -13.98 7.42
N SER A 152 3.63 -15.18 6.85
CA SER A 152 3.16 -16.42 7.47
C SER A 152 4.29 -17.26 8.10
N LEU A 153 4.07 -18.56 8.32
CA LEU A 153 5.06 -19.45 8.92
C LEU A 153 5.99 -20.02 7.84
N GLY A 154 7.27 -19.66 7.90
CA GLY A 154 8.29 -20.27 7.04
C GLY A 154 9.63 -19.58 7.06
N ASP A 155 10.05 -19.05 8.22
CA ASP A 155 11.26 -18.25 8.30
C ASP A 155 12.53 -19.02 7.88
N GLY A 156 13.51 -18.29 7.35
CA GLY A 156 14.82 -18.84 7.00
C GLY A 156 15.50 -19.48 8.22
N PRO A 157 16.39 -20.47 8.04
CA PRO A 157 16.92 -21.01 6.79
C PRO A 157 16.19 -22.27 6.29
N ASN A 158 14.97 -22.56 6.78
CA ASN A 158 14.25 -23.80 6.43
C ASN A 158 13.20 -23.61 5.33
N ASN A 159 13.24 -22.48 4.61
CA ASN A 159 12.31 -22.16 3.53
C ASN A 159 12.78 -22.71 2.17
N TYR A 160 11.90 -22.61 1.16
CA TYR A 160 12.13 -23.16 -0.17
C TYR A 160 13.42 -22.63 -0.83
N PHE A 161 13.70 -21.34 -0.69
CA PHE A 161 14.87 -20.69 -1.30
C PHE A 161 16.22 -21.02 -0.62
N ASN A 162 16.19 -21.65 0.55
CA ASN A 162 17.38 -22.15 1.23
C ASN A 162 17.75 -23.60 0.85
N GLN A 163 16.96 -24.27 0.01
CA GLN A 163 17.32 -25.59 -0.50
C GLN A 163 18.46 -25.49 -1.52
N SER A 164 19.47 -26.35 -1.40
CA SER A 164 20.69 -26.29 -2.22
C SER A 164 20.43 -26.51 -3.71
N ASP A 165 19.47 -27.37 -4.05
CA ASP A 165 19.05 -27.62 -5.43
C ASP A 165 18.31 -26.42 -6.03
N VAL A 166 17.48 -25.73 -5.24
CA VAL A 166 16.84 -24.45 -5.63
C VAL A 166 17.89 -23.37 -5.89
N GLN A 167 18.86 -23.18 -4.99
CA GLN A 167 19.94 -22.21 -5.17
C GLN A 167 20.79 -22.52 -6.40
N GLN A 168 21.10 -23.81 -6.64
CA GLN A 168 21.81 -24.24 -7.83
C GLN A 168 21.02 -23.96 -9.12
N ALA A 169 19.70 -24.20 -9.11
CA ALA A 169 18.82 -23.95 -10.24
C ALA A 169 18.69 -22.45 -10.57
N LEU A 170 18.71 -21.58 -9.54
CA LEU A 170 18.70 -20.13 -9.68
C LEU A 170 20.10 -19.53 -9.97
N HIS A 171 21.14 -20.36 -10.00
CA HIS A 171 22.54 -19.94 -10.16
C HIS A 171 23.01 -18.95 -9.09
N VAL A 172 22.49 -19.09 -7.87
CA VAL A 172 22.87 -18.28 -6.70
C VAL A 172 23.92 -19.06 -5.90
N PRO A 173 25.02 -18.43 -5.42
CA PRO A 173 25.95 -19.07 -4.50
C PRO A 173 25.24 -19.54 -3.22
N PRO A 174 25.75 -20.59 -2.53
CA PRO A 174 25.20 -21.01 -1.25
C PRO A 174 25.05 -19.83 -0.28
N THR A 175 23.82 -19.58 0.16
CA THR A 175 23.48 -18.43 1.02
C THR A 175 22.33 -18.78 1.97
N ASN A 176 22.12 -17.94 2.99
CA ASN A 176 20.93 -17.96 3.81
C ASN A 176 19.98 -16.87 3.31
N TYR A 177 19.02 -17.24 2.47
CA TYR A 177 17.97 -16.35 2.00
C TYR A 177 17.03 -16.00 3.17
N ASP A 178 16.74 -14.71 3.27
CA ASP A 178 15.71 -14.14 4.13
C ASP A 178 14.86 -13.19 3.28
N VAL A 179 13.57 -13.11 3.58
CA VAL A 179 12.59 -12.29 2.84
C VAL A 179 12.80 -10.81 3.09
N CYS A 180 13.22 -10.45 4.30
CA CYS A 180 13.58 -9.09 4.67
C CYS A 180 14.88 -9.15 5.46
N ASP A 181 15.88 -8.39 5.03
CA ASP A 181 17.11 -8.27 5.81
C ASP A 181 16.84 -7.36 7.01
N GLU A 182 17.05 -7.87 8.24
CA GLU A 182 17.02 -7.04 9.46
C GLU A 182 18.19 -6.04 9.50
N SER A 183 19.21 -6.22 8.66
CA SER A 183 20.28 -5.26 8.51
C SER A 183 19.78 -4.00 7.81
N ASN A 184 20.07 -2.84 8.40
CA ASN A 184 19.60 -1.57 7.87
C ASN A 184 20.29 -1.27 6.53
N ILE A 185 19.61 -1.58 5.43
CA ILE A 185 20.06 -1.30 4.05
C ILE A 185 20.35 0.19 3.81
N LEU A 186 19.78 1.07 4.65
CA LEU A 186 20.03 2.51 4.69
C LEU A 186 20.46 2.90 6.12
N PRO A 187 21.74 2.71 6.50
CA PRO A 187 22.20 2.82 7.89
C PRO A 187 21.95 4.18 8.56
N PHE A 188 21.68 5.23 7.78
CA PHE A 188 21.37 6.58 8.24
C PHE A 188 19.91 7.01 7.92
N GLY A 189 19.05 6.06 7.55
CA GLY A 189 17.72 6.29 7.03
C GLY A 189 17.71 6.73 5.57
N ASP A 190 16.51 6.77 4.97
CA ASP A 190 16.30 7.47 3.71
C ASP A 190 16.14 8.97 3.97
N SER A 191 17.04 9.77 3.42
CA SER A 191 16.98 11.24 3.49
C SER A 191 16.28 11.87 2.29
N SER A 192 15.74 11.06 1.39
CA SER A 192 15.05 11.52 0.19
C SER A 192 13.74 12.21 0.56
N VAL A 193 13.35 13.19 -0.26
CA VAL A 193 12.02 13.79 -0.15
C VAL A 193 10.99 12.68 -0.40
N PRO A 194 9.86 12.64 0.32
CA PRO A 194 8.85 11.63 0.03
C PRO A 194 8.35 11.73 -1.42
N SER A 195 8.18 10.59 -2.07
CA SER A 195 7.99 10.52 -3.51
C SER A 195 6.78 11.30 -4.01
N ALA A 196 5.67 11.36 -3.25
CA ALA A 196 4.49 12.18 -3.56
C ALA A 196 4.79 13.68 -3.59
N LEU A 197 5.77 14.15 -2.82
CA LEU A 197 6.17 15.55 -2.75
C LEU A 197 7.32 15.88 -3.71
N GLY A 198 7.84 14.89 -4.43
CA GLY A 198 8.96 15.04 -5.36
C GLY A 198 8.66 14.43 -6.74
N PRO A 199 9.17 13.22 -7.03
CA PRO A 199 9.12 12.62 -8.36
C PRO A 199 7.74 12.13 -8.84
N LEU A 200 6.85 11.67 -7.95
CA LEU A 200 5.60 11.01 -8.36
C LEU A 200 4.66 11.94 -9.18
N PRO A 201 4.47 13.23 -8.83
CA PRO A 201 3.76 14.16 -9.71
C PRO A 201 4.36 14.27 -11.12
N LYS A 202 5.69 14.33 -11.24
CA LYS A 202 6.38 14.41 -12.55
C LYS A 202 6.16 13.15 -13.37
N VAL A 203 6.25 11.97 -12.73
CA VAL A 203 5.92 10.69 -13.35
C VAL A 203 4.49 10.67 -13.87
N THR A 204 3.56 11.20 -13.07
CA THR A 204 2.14 11.28 -13.43
C THR A 204 1.94 12.14 -14.67
N GLU A 205 2.57 13.31 -14.73
CA GLU A 205 2.49 14.23 -15.86
C GLU A 205 3.15 13.65 -17.13
N ALA A 206 4.28 12.95 -16.97
CA ALA A 206 5.03 12.37 -18.07
C ALA A 206 4.34 11.15 -18.70
N THR A 207 3.70 10.30 -17.88
CA THR A 207 3.12 9.03 -18.34
C THR A 207 1.61 9.10 -18.55
N ASN A 208 0.91 9.98 -17.83
CA ASN A 208 -0.54 10.01 -17.67
C ASN A 208 -1.13 8.63 -17.29
N ASN A 209 -0.33 7.80 -16.61
CA ASN A 209 -0.66 6.41 -16.36
C ASN A 209 -0.03 5.92 -15.06
N VAL A 210 -0.58 6.42 -13.96
CA VAL A 210 -0.19 6.07 -12.59
C VAL A 210 -1.37 5.37 -11.94
N ILE A 211 -1.11 4.21 -11.35
CA ILE A 211 -2.10 3.44 -10.60
C ILE A 211 -1.59 3.28 -9.18
N ILE A 212 -2.40 3.67 -8.20
CA ILE A 212 -2.17 3.43 -6.78
C ILE A 212 -3.29 2.54 -6.27
N TRP A 213 -2.94 1.32 -5.86
CA TRP A 213 -3.87 0.42 -5.19
C TRP A 213 -3.63 0.44 -3.69
N ASN A 214 -4.71 0.37 -2.90
CA ASN A 214 -4.63 0.18 -1.46
C ASN A 214 -5.55 -0.95 -1.02
N GLY A 215 -5.00 -1.90 -0.28
CA GLY A 215 -5.74 -2.94 0.40
C GLY A 215 -6.67 -2.34 1.46
N TRP A 216 -7.93 -2.78 1.46
CA TRP A 216 -8.91 -2.30 2.44
C TRP A 216 -8.58 -2.70 3.88
N TYR A 217 -7.91 -3.84 4.05
CA TYR A 217 -7.52 -4.42 5.33
C TYR A 217 -6.05 -4.19 5.69
N ASP A 218 -5.33 -3.34 4.96
CA ASP A 218 -3.98 -2.94 5.35
C ASP A 218 -4.05 -1.96 6.54
N TYR A 219 -3.48 -2.38 7.67
CA TYR A 219 -3.35 -1.58 8.89
C TYR A 219 -1.93 -1.04 9.10
N LEU A 220 -0.98 -1.39 8.23
CA LEU A 220 0.33 -0.76 8.19
C LEU A 220 0.25 0.53 7.37
N LEU A 221 -0.25 0.46 6.13
CA LEU A 221 -0.33 1.61 5.21
C LEU A 221 -1.77 1.91 4.80
N PHE A 222 -2.41 2.79 5.56
CA PHE A 222 -3.83 3.09 5.39
C PHE A 222 -4.18 3.73 4.06
N MET A 223 -5.28 3.25 3.49
CA MET A 223 -5.99 3.88 2.38
C MET A 223 -6.23 5.39 2.59
N ASN A 224 -6.70 5.77 3.78
CA ASN A 224 -6.96 7.17 4.14
C ASN A 224 -5.67 8.01 4.15
N GLY A 225 -4.54 7.43 4.55
CA GLY A 225 -3.23 8.07 4.54
C GLY A 225 -2.70 8.29 3.12
N THR A 226 -2.90 7.31 2.24
CA THR A 226 -2.61 7.48 0.81
C THR A 226 -3.46 8.57 0.19
N LEU A 227 -4.77 8.57 0.43
CA LEU A 227 -5.67 9.61 -0.08
C LEU A 227 -5.31 11.00 0.46
N ALA A 228 -5.02 11.12 1.76
CA ALA A 228 -4.55 12.38 2.34
C ALA A 228 -3.24 12.87 1.69
N THR A 229 -2.35 11.95 1.34
CA THR A 229 -1.13 12.25 0.59
C THR A 229 -1.44 12.74 -0.82
N ILE A 230 -2.33 12.04 -1.55
CA ILE A 230 -2.76 12.45 -2.90
C ILE A 230 -3.39 13.86 -2.86
N GLN A 231 -4.18 14.17 -1.84
CA GLN A 231 -4.77 15.51 -1.66
C GLN A 231 -3.73 16.61 -1.44
N ASN A 232 -2.50 16.27 -1.05
CA ASN A 232 -1.37 17.19 -0.95
C ASN A 232 -0.53 17.27 -2.24
N MET A 233 -0.71 16.34 -3.19
CA MET A 233 0.00 16.34 -4.47
C MET A 233 -0.61 17.40 -5.41
N THR A 234 0.24 18.04 -6.21
CA THR A 234 -0.18 18.88 -7.34
C THR A 234 0.38 18.30 -8.62
N TRP A 235 -0.51 17.98 -9.58
CA TRP A 235 -0.12 17.45 -10.88
C TRP A 235 -1.09 17.92 -11.96
N ASN A 236 -0.59 18.07 -13.18
CA ASN A 236 -1.38 18.43 -14.36
C ASN A 236 -2.29 19.66 -14.11
N GLY A 237 -1.79 20.63 -13.34
CA GLY A 237 -2.41 21.93 -13.10
C GLY A 237 -3.42 22.03 -11.94
N ALA A 238 -3.64 20.97 -11.14
CA ALA A 238 -4.50 21.05 -9.96
C ALA A 238 -3.97 20.22 -8.78
N GLN A 239 -4.28 20.65 -7.56
CA GLN A 239 -3.95 19.94 -6.32
C GLN A 239 -5.03 18.91 -5.98
N GLY A 240 -4.62 17.67 -5.69
CA GLY A 240 -5.48 16.56 -5.26
C GLY A 240 -6.61 16.21 -6.22
N PHE A 241 -7.37 15.18 -5.87
CA PHE A 241 -8.61 14.89 -6.57
C PHE A 241 -9.64 15.99 -6.31
N GLN A 242 -10.37 16.34 -7.37
CA GLN A 242 -11.43 17.34 -7.31
C GLN A 242 -12.76 16.72 -6.88
N LYS A 243 -12.90 15.39 -7.02
CA LYS A 243 -14.05 14.61 -6.60
C LYS A 243 -13.63 13.45 -5.69
N PRO A 244 -14.51 13.00 -4.79
CA PRO A 244 -14.20 11.85 -3.95
C PRO A 244 -14.19 10.54 -4.77
N PRO A 245 -13.35 9.55 -4.40
CA PRO A 245 -13.26 8.26 -5.09
C PRO A 245 -14.44 7.35 -4.72
N ILE A 246 -15.56 7.48 -5.43
CA ILE A 246 -16.83 6.80 -5.10
C ILE A 246 -17.28 5.79 -6.15
N GLU A 247 -16.64 5.79 -7.32
CA GLU A 247 -16.98 4.93 -8.43
C GLU A 247 -16.56 3.48 -8.14
N ASP A 248 -17.40 2.51 -8.52
CA ASP A 248 -17.16 1.10 -8.22
C ASP A 248 -16.00 0.52 -9.04
N LEU A 249 -15.10 -0.20 -8.37
CA LEU A 249 -14.15 -1.11 -9.04
C LEU A 249 -14.88 -2.42 -9.36
N PHE A 250 -15.27 -2.59 -10.63
CA PHE A 250 -15.88 -3.81 -11.10
C PHE A 250 -14.86 -4.76 -11.72
N VAL A 251 -14.83 -5.99 -11.21
CA VAL A 251 -14.01 -7.09 -11.72
C VAL A 251 -14.90 -8.08 -12.47
N PRO A 252 -14.63 -8.35 -13.76
CA PRO A 252 -15.43 -9.28 -14.56
C PRO A 252 -15.43 -10.70 -14.00
N TYR A 253 -16.56 -11.37 -14.13
CA TYR A 253 -16.67 -12.80 -13.86
C TYR A 253 -15.90 -13.60 -14.91
N THR A 254 -15.04 -14.51 -14.46
CA THR A 254 -14.37 -15.48 -15.32
C THR A 254 -15.13 -16.81 -15.31
N ALA A 255 -14.92 -17.63 -16.35
CA ALA A 255 -15.48 -18.97 -16.38
C ALA A 255 -14.89 -19.82 -15.25
N GLY A 256 -15.74 -20.56 -14.54
CA GLY A 256 -15.32 -21.56 -13.57
C GLY A 256 -16.51 -22.10 -12.78
N SER A 257 -16.22 -22.80 -11.68
CA SER A 257 -17.22 -23.48 -10.86
C SER A 257 -17.04 -23.08 -9.41
N SER A 258 -18.14 -22.71 -8.75
CA SER A 258 -18.24 -22.60 -7.29
C SER A 258 -18.65 -23.92 -6.62
N VAL A 259 -18.88 -24.96 -7.42
CA VAL A 259 -19.17 -26.33 -6.97
C VAL A 259 -17.93 -27.19 -7.14
N ASP A 260 -17.66 -28.04 -6.14
CA ASP A 260 -16.50 -28.93 -6.07
C ASP A 260 -16.30 -29.76 -7.37
N PRO A 261 -15.10 -29.72 -8.00
CA PRO A 261 -13.94 -28.91 -7.64
C PRO A 261 -14.13 -27.43 -7.96
N VAL A 262 -13.85 -26.57 -6.98
CA VAL A 262 -13.86 -25.11 -7.16
C VAL A 262 -12.69 -24.73 -8.08
N ILE A 263 -13.03 -24.29 -9.28
CA ILE A 263 -12.08 -23.85 -10.33
C ILE A 263 -12.24 -22.36 -10.67
N TRP A 264 -12.85 -21.59 -9.76
CA TRP A 264 -12.86 -20.13 -9.88
C TRP A 264 -11.53 -19.56 -9.42
N ASP A 265 -10.90 -18.77 -10.29
CA ASP A 265 -9.53 -18.28 -10.11
C ASP A 265 -9.44 -16.94 -9.36
N GLY A 266 -10.58 -16.26 -9.14
CA GLY A 266 -10.60 -14.93 -8.55
C GLY A 266 -12.00 -14.50 -8.08
N GLY A 267 -12.01 -13.49 -7.20
CA GLY A 267 -13.23 -12.74 -6.92
C GLY A 267 -13.71 -12.00 -8.15
N ALA A 268 -15.02 -11.78 -8.25
CA ALA A 268 -15.64 -10.99 -9.30
C ALA A 268 -16.81 -10.17 -8.73
N GLY A 269 -17.23 -9.13 -9.44
CA GLY A 269 -18.22 -8.17 -8.98
C GLY A 269 -17.59 -6.85 -8.53
N ILE A 270 -18.24 -6.16 -7.59
CA ILE A 270 -17.74 -4.90 -7.04
C ILE A 270 -16.75 -5.24 -5.92
N LEU A 271 -15.47 -5.01 -6.17
CA LEU A 271 -14.37 -5.38 -5.27
C LEU A 271 -13.59 -4.16 -4.78
N GLY A 272 -14.23 -2.99 -4.78
CA GLY A 272 -13.60 -1.77 -4.30
C GLY A 272 -14.15 -0.51 -4.94
N LYS A 273 -13.36 0.55 -4.89
CA LYS A 273 -13.59 1.82 -5.57
C LYS A 273 -12.42 2.15 -6.48
N ALA A 274 -12.67 2.79 -7.62
CA ALA A 274 -11.62 3.22 -8.55
C ALA A 274 -11.92 4.62 -9.07
N HIS A 275 -10.96 5.53 -8.93
CA HIS A 275 -11.13 6.93 -9.29
C HIS A 275 -9.94 7.45 -10.06
N THR A 276 -10.18 8.06 -11.22
CA THR A 276 -9.13 8.55 -12.09
C THR A 276 -9.31 10.04 -12.36
N GLU A 277 -8.27 10.83 -12.08
CA GLU A 277 -8.18 12.21 -12.55
C GLU A 277 -6.78 12.52 -13.07
N ARG A 278 -6.72 13.14 -14.25
CA ARG A 278 -5.49 13.72 -14.82
C ARG A 278 -4.31 12.72 -14.83
N GLY A 279 -4.56 11.48 -15.22
CA GLY A 279 -3.53 10.44 -15.39
C GLY A 279 -3.15 9.67 -14.12
N LEU A 280 -3.75 9.97 -12.96
CA LEU A 280 -3.59 9.19 -11.73
C LEU A 280 -4.91 8.48 -11.40
N THR A 281 -4.81 7.17 -11.19
CA THR A 281 -5.90 6.31 -10.74
C THR A 281 -5.62 5.83 -9.33
N PHE A 282 -6.52 6.12 -8.41
CA PHE A 282 -6.53 5.54 -7.07
C PHE A 282 -7.55 4.40 -7.02
N THR A 283 -7.23 3.31 -6.34
CA THR A 283 -8.13 2.16 -6.19
C THR A 283 -8.07 1.63 -4.77
N SER A 284 -9.23 1.50 -4.13
CA SER A 284 -9.37 0.67 -2.94
C SER A 284 -9.71 -0.75 -3.36
N VAL A 285 -9.12 -1.76 -2.70
CA VAL A 285 -9.34 -3.17 -3.02
C VAL A 285 -9.94 -3.88 -1.81
N TYR A 286 -11.23 -4.13 -1.87
CA TYR A 286 -11.96 -4.82 -0.82
C TYR A 286 -11.51 -6.28 -0.72
N GLY A 287 -11.35 -6.76 0.51
CA GLY A 287 -10.88 -8.12 0.76
C GLY A 287 -9.37 -8.28 0.77
N SER A 288 -8.60 -7.27 0.36
CA SER A 288 -7.14 -7.30 0.31
C SER A 288 -6.51 -6.51 1.47
N GLY A 289 -5.30 -6.92 1.86
CA GLY A 289 -4.42 -6.21 2.79
C GLY A 289 -3.21 -5.64 2.04
N HIS A 290 -2.09 -5.50 2.72
CA HIS A 290 -0.84 -4.90 2.22
C HIS A 290 -0.32 -5.57 0.94
N GLU A 291 -0.32 -6.90 0.94
CA GLU A 291 0.10 -7.70 -0.22
C GLU A 291 -1.13 -7.98 -1.10
N ILE A 292 -1.64 -6.94 -1.79
CA ILE A 292 -2.86 -7.05 -2.60
C ILE A 292 -2.88 -8.29 -3.52
N PRO A 293 -1.78 -8.64 -4.23
CA PRO A 293 -1.73 -9.83 -5.08
C PRO A 293 -1.76 -11.16 -4.32
N GLN A 294 -1.38 -11.18 -3.03
CA GLN A 294 -1.38 -12.38 -2.18
C GLN A 294 -2.80 -12.87 -1.89
N CYS A 295 -3.83 -12.02 -2.01
CA CYS A 295 -5.20 -12.42 -1.72
C CYS A 295 -5.59 -13.69 -2.54
N PRO A 296 -5.81 -14.85 -1.88
CA PRO A 296 -5.98 -16.12 -2.57
C PRO A 296 -7.34 -16.16 -3.27
N ARG A 297 -7.39 -16.28 -4.61
CA ARG A 297 -8.60 -16.51 -5.45
C ARG A 297 -9.86 -15.66 -5.12
N ARG A 298 -9.78 -14.64 -4.25
CA ARG A 298 -10.94 -13.99 -3.62
C ARG A 298 -11.08 -12.51 -3.95
N CYS A 299 -10.03 -11.81 -4.36
CA CYS A 299 -10.10 -10.36 -4.49
C CYS A 299 -9.81 -9.83 -5.90
N VAL A 300 -8.83 -10.38 -6.62
CA VAL A 300 -8.38 -9.78 -7.88
C VAL A 300 -7.78 -10.86 -8.81
N PRO A 301 -8.42 -11.23 -9.92
CA PRO A 301 -7.77 -12.05 -10.93
C PRO A 301 -6.73 -11.19 -11.65
N SER A 302 -5.46 -11.23 -11.23
CA SER A 302 -4.30 -10.71 -11.98
C SER A 302 -4.63 -9.47 -12.85
N ILE A 303 -5.22 -8.43 -12.26
CA ILE A 303 -5.74 -7.25 -13.00
C ILE A 303 -4.60 -6.35 -13.48
N GLY A 304 -3.37 -6.60 -13.02
CA GLY A 304 -2.16 -5.85 -13.37
C GLY A 304 -1.80 -5.83 -14.86
N ILE A 305 -2.52 -6.56 -15.74
CA ILE A 305 -2.33 -6.46 -17.20
C ILE A 305 -3.60 -5.92 -17.91
N SER A 306 -4.80 -6.23 -17.44
CA SER A 306 -6.05 -5.84 -18.13
C SER A 306 -6.45 -4.38 -17.91
N ALA A 307 -6.07 -3.77 -16.78
CA ALA A 307 -6.29 -2.33 -16.54
C ALA A 307 -5.57 -1.43 -17.58
N TRP A 308 -4.50 -1.92 -18.19
CA TRP A 308 -3.74 -1.21 -19.24
C TRP A 308 -4.39 -1.30 -20.63
N SER A 309 -5.44 -2.10 -20.78
CA SER A 309 -6.10 -2.36 -22.08
C SER A 309 -7.41 -1.60 -22.29
N TYR A 310 -7.86 -0.84 -21.29
CA TYR A 310 -9.04 0.04 -21.36
C TYR A 310 -8.64 1.51 -21.26
N GLN A 311 -7.70 1.94 -22.11
CA GLN A 311 -7.52 3.35 -22.50
C GLN A 311 -7.22 3.43 -23.99
#